data_AF-A0A2T2UA06-F1
#
_entry.id   AF-A0A2T2UA06-F1
#
_cell.length_a   1.000
_cell.length_b   1.000
_cell.length_c   1.000
_cell.angle_alpha   90.00
_cell.angle_beta   90.00
_cell.angle_gamma   90.00
#
_symmetry.space_group_name_H-M   'P 1'
#
loop_
_entity.id
_entity.type
_entity.pdbx_description
1 polymer ?
#
loop_
_entity_poly.entity_id
_entity_poly.type
_entity_poly.pdbx_seq_one_letter_code
_entity_poly.pdbx_strand_id
1 'polypeptide(L)'
;MQADKFAGCTILNKMASHADSRRAYKRLLASGDYFAERTYYSEESGGFVVVHRGHMTGGLDSEMETARFYADRGVWVRLLDETGRGPFADAHHGGPRGDGLRWDYKTAQASGSPKSQVQSGISSGKKPSGNILIRFEEQMVNMDLLNRGVRAAFLHDQKRVKQGGQPLVRHLVLLFRTLTGYFEESRTPEEFFNEGLFRGPERND
;
A
#
# COMPACT_ATOMS: atom_id res chain seq x y z
N MET A 1 23.76 -24.74 -0.85
CA MET A 1 22.93 -23.99 0.13
C MET A 1 23.85 -23.10 0.94
N GLN A 2 24.27 -21.94 0.39
CA GLN A 2 25.22 -21.03 1.05
C GLN A 2 25.12 -19.58 0.54
N ALA A 3 24.07 -19.24 -0.22
CA ALA A 3 23.81 -17.87 -0.71
C ALA A 3 23.03 -17.01 0.31
N ASP A 4 22.24 -17.66 1.19
CA ASP A 4 21.27 -17.00 2.07
C ASP A 4 21.88 -16.03 3.12
N LYS A 5 23.18 -16.11 3.42
CA LYS A 5 23.84 -15.26 4.43
C LYS A 5 24.39 -13.94 3.89
N PHE A 6 24.63 -13.82 2.57
CA PHE A 6 25.39 -12.69 2.04
C PHE A 6 24.53 -11.45 1.76
N ALA A 7 23.32 -11.61 1.23
CA ALA A 7 22.44 -10.47 0.92
C ALA A 7 22.00 -9.70 2.17
N GLY A 8 21.64 -10.42 3.25
CA GLY A 8 21.25 -9.81 4.52
C GLY A 8 22.40 -9.06 5.20
N CYS A 9 23.64 -9.53 5.03
CA CYS A 9 24.82 -8.86 5.60
C CYS A 9 25.09 -7.50 4.92
N THR A 10 24.92 -7.43 3.60
CA THR A 10 25.11 -6.18 2.83
C THR A 10 24.09 -5.10 3.20
N ILE A 11 22.81 -5.47 3.33
CA ILE A 11 21.76 -4.51 3.68
C ILE A 11 21.87 -4.06 5.14
N LEU A 12 22.21 -4.96 6.07
CA LEU A 12 22.45 -4.60 7.47
C LEU A 12 23.61 -3.62 7.66
N ASN A 13 24.60 -3.63 6.78
CA ASN A 13 25.70 -2.66 6.77
C ASN A 13 25.25 -1.30 6.24
N LYS A 14 24.42 -1.29 5.19
CA LYS A 14 23.79 -0.05 4.67
C LYS A 14 22.91 0.63 5.72
N MET A 15 22.19 -0.16 6.52
CA MET A 15 21.35 0.33 7.62
C MET A 15 22.13 0.87 8.83
N ALA A 16 23.46 1.00 8.77
CA ALA A 16 24.26 1.44 9.92
C ALA A 16 23.87 2.85 10.41
N SER A 17 23.48 3.75 9.50
CA SER A 17 23.01 5.10 9.81
C SER A 17 21.59 5.15 10.39
N HIS A 18 20.83 4.06 10.30
CA HIS A 18 19.41 3.98 10.70
C HIS A 18 19.20 2.84 11.69
N ALA A 19 19.56 3.09 12.95
CA ALA A 19 19.59 2.07 14.01
C ALA A 19 18.23 1.38 14.24
N ASP A 20 17.13 2.13 14.13
CA ASP A 20 15.78 1.59 14.33
C ASP A 20 15.35 0.71 13.15
N SER A 21 15.59 1.14 11.92
CA SER A 21 15.37 0.33 10.71
C SER A 21 16.15 -0.97 10.79
N ARG A 22 17.42 -0.89 11.20
CA ARG A 22 18.28 -2.06 11.41
C ARG A 22 17.70 -3.01 12.45
N ARG A 23 17.20 -2.50 13.58
CA ARG A 23 16.60 -3.29 14.65
C ARG A 23 15.32 -3.99 14.18
N ALA A 24 14.45 -3.26 13.50
CA ALA A 24 13.20 -3.80 12.97
C ALA A 24 13.44 -4.88 11.92
N TYR A 25 14.35 -4.61 10.96
CA TYR A 25 14.74 -5.57 9.95
C TYR A 25 15.29 -6.88 10.56
N LYS A 26 16.16 -6.78 11.57
CA LYS A 26 16.67 -7.96 12.29
C LYS A 26 15.56 -8.79 12.94
N ARG A 27 14.57 -8.15 13.57
CA ARG A 27 13.42 -8.86 14.18
C ARG A 27 12.61 -9.61 13.12
N LEU A 28 12.37 -8.97 11.97
CA LEU A 28 11.62 -9.58 10.87
C LEU A 28 12.37 -10.77 10.28
N LEU A 29 13.67 -10.66 10.03
CA LEU A 29 14.45 -11.79 9.54
C LEU A 29 14.54 -12.93 10.55
N ALA A 30 14.62 -12.63 11.85
CA ALA A 30 14.68 -13.64 12.90
C ALA A 30 13.40 -14.50 13.00
N SER A 31 12.26 -14.03 12.48
CA SER A 31 11.03 -14.83 12.45
C SER A 31 11.12 -16.00 11.44
N GLY A 32 12.02 -15.92 10.45
CA GLY A 32 12.18 -16.93 9.40
C GLY A 32 11.11 -16.86 8.29
N ASP A 33 10.12 -15.98 8.42
CA ASP A 33 8.98 -15.90 7.51
C ASP A 33 9.23 -15.05 6.26
N TYR A 34 10.35 -14.32 6.24
CA TYR A 34 10.67 -13.34 5.18
C TYR A 34 11.87 -13.77 4.35
N PHE A 35 11.90 -13.32 3.09
CA PHE A 35 13.07 -13.42 2.23
C PHE A 35 14.04 -12.28 2.56
N ALA A 36 15.29 -12.61 2.90
CA ALA A 36 16.35 -11.60 3.06
C ALA A 36 16.82 -11.03 1.71
N GLU A 37 16.79 -11.85 0.65
CA GLU A 37 17.31 -11.50 -0.68
C GLU A 37 16.36 -10.60 -1.49
N ARG A 38 15.07 -10.59 -1.12
CA ARG A 38 14.04 -9.77 -1.77
C ARG A 38 13.70 -8.57 -0.89
N THR A 39 14.72 -7.83 -0.50
CA THR A 39 14.59 -6.68 0.38
C THR A 39 15.13 -5.42 -0.27
N TYR A 40 14.41 -4.32 -0.07
CA TYR A 40 14.81 -2.98 -0.51
C TYR A 40 15.15 -2.15 0.72
N TYR A 41 16.13 -1.26 0.61
CA TYR A 41 16.46 -0.30 1.66
C TYR A 41 16.83 1.04 1.03
N SER A 42 16.18 2.10 1.52
CA SER A 42 16.50 3.48 1.17
C SER A 42 17.53 4.02 2.16
N GLU A 43 18.76 4.25 1.71
CA GLU A 43 19.83 4.80 2.55
C GLU A 43 19.54 6.24 2.98
N GLU A 44 18.75 6.98 2.18
CA GLU A 44 18.41 8.37 2.44
C GLU A 44 17.36 8.51 3.56
N SER A 45 16.29 7.72 3.50
CA SER A 45 15.15 7.87 4.42
C SER A 45 15.09 6.82 5.52
N GLY A 46 15.90 5.76 5.40
CA GLY A 46 15.88 4.64 6.35
C GLY A 46 14.72 3.67 6.16
N GLY A 47 13.81 3.90 5.20
CA GLY A 47 12.72 2.98 4.92
C GLY A 47 13.19 1.70 4.22
N PHE A 48 12.42 0.63 4.34
CA PHE A 48 12.79 -0.66 3.74
C PHE A 48 11.57 -1.48 3.34
N VAL A 49 11.75 -2.42 2.42
CA VAL A 49 10.73 -3.40 2.04
C VAL A 49 11.23 -4.80 2.36
N VAL A 50 10.38 -5.63 2.96
CA VAL A 50 10.58 -7.08 3.09
C VAL A 50 9.44 -7.84 2.45
N VAL A 51 9.74 -8.98 1.83
CA VAL A 51 8.75 -9.84 1.18
C VAL A 51 8.63 -11.16 1.93
N HIS A 52 7.42 -11.50 2.35
CA HIS A 52 7.10 -12.76 3.01
C HIS A 52 7.30 -13.95 2.06
N ARG A 53 7.74 -15.09 2.61
CA ARG A 53 8.10 -16.28 1.82
C ARG A 53 6.95 -16.88 1.04
N GLY A 54 5.74 -16.82 1.60
CA GLY A 54 4.52 -17.30 0.96
C GLY A 54 3.91 -16.34 -0.06
N HIS A 55 4.49 -15.15 -0.27
CA HIS A 55 3.96 -14.17 -1.21
C HIS A 55 4.32 -14.57 -2.64
N MET A 56 3.43 -15.35 -3.26
CA MET A 56 3.54 -15.89 -4.62
C MET A 56 2.44 -15.33 -5.51
N THR A 57 2.45 -14.03 -5.75
CA THR A 57 1.45 -13.34 -6.57
C THR A 57 2.00 -13.01 -7.96
N GLY A 58 1.17 -13.17 -8.99
CA GLY A 58 1.38 -12.44 -10.25
C GLY A 58 1.10 -10.97 -9.98
N GLY A 59 2.11 -10.10 -10.08
CA GLY A 59 1.97 -8.67 -9.76
C GLY A 59 3.00 -8.11 -8.77
N LEU A 60 3.91 -8.95 -8.26
CA LEU A 60 4.96 -8.57 -7.31
C LEU A 60 5.73 -7.32 -7.73
N ASP A 61 6.02 -7.13 -9.02
CA ASP A 61 6.77 -5.95 -9.49
C ASP A 61 6.01 -4.64 -9.21
N SER A 62 4.69 -4.63 -9.43
CA SER A 62 3.85 -3.46 -9.15
C SER A 62 3.70 -3.20 -7.65
N GLU A 63 3.59 -4.27 -6.86
CA GLU A 63 3.54 -4.21 -5.38
C GLU A 63 4.88 -3.71 -4.82
N MET A 64 6.00 -4.19 -5.36
CA MET A 64 7.35 -3.78 -4.99
C MET A 64 7.63 -2.33 -5.37
N GLU A 65 7.21 -1.87 -6.54
CA GLU A 65 7.36 -0.47 -6.94
C GLU A 65 6.60 0.47 -6.00
N THR A 66 5.36 0.12 -5.65
CA THR A 66 4.56 0.86 -4.66
C THR A 66 5.20 0.80 -3.27
N ALA A 67 5.71 -0.35 -2.86
CA ALA A 67 6.40 -0.52 -1.58
C ALA A 67 7.67 0.32 -1.50
N ARG A 68 8.43 0.41 -2.60
CA ARG A 68 9.62 1.27 -2.72
C ARG A 68 9.25 2.74 -2.61
N PHE A 69 8.18 3.18 -3.27
CA PHE A 69 7.69 4.56 -3.16
C PHE A 69 7.46 4.99 -1.70
N TYR A 70 6.91 4.11 -0.86
CA TYR A 70 6.75 4.35 0.57
C TYR A 70 8.08 4.21 1.34
N ALA A 71 8.89 3.21 1.02
CA ALA A 71 10.20 3.03 1.65
C ALA A 71 11.13 4.22 1.43
N ASP A 72 11.06 4.88 0.28
CA ASP A 72 11.82 6.11 0.00
C ASP A 72 11.35 7.31 0.85
N ARG A 73 10.19 7.20 1.49
CA ARG A 73 9.64 8.18 2.45
C ARG A 73 9.85 7.74 3.91
N GLY A 74 10.76 6.80 4.15
CA GLY A 74 11.12 6.31 5.48
C GLY A 74 10.23 5.18 6.01
N VAL A 75 9.22 4.76 5.26
CA VAL A 75 8.25 3.78 5.72
C VAL A 75 8.80 2.36 5.64
N TRP A 76 8.58 1.55 6.68
CA TRP A 76 8.89 0.11 6.61
C TRP A 76 7.72 -0.63 5.97
N VAL A 77 7.94 -1.41 4.92
CA VAL A 77 6.88 -2.09 4.19
C VAL A 77 7.11 -3.60 4.25
N ARG A 78 6.08 -4.32 4.67
CA ARG A 78 6.02 -5.78 4.59
C ARG A 78 5.03 -6.18 3.50
N LEU A 79 5.51 -6.85 2.47
CA LEU A 79 4.64 -7.58 1.56
C LEU A 79 4.42 -8.97 2.16
N LEU A 80 3.17 -9.36 2.25
CA LEU A 80 2.72 -10.52 3.02
C LEU A 80 1.99 -11.49 2.03
N ASP A 81 1.73 -12.78 2.33
CA ASP A 81 1.04 -13.75 1.43
C ASP A 81 -0.47 -13.52 1.15
N GLU A 82 -1.21 -14.45 0.54
CA GLU A 82 -2.66 -14.24 0.22
C GLU A 82 -3.64 -14.58 1.36
N THR A 83 -3.18 -15.26 2.42
CA THR A 83 -4.03 -15.85 3.47
C THR A 83 -4.28 -14.90 4.65
N GLY A 84 -3.86 -13.64 4.55
CA GLY A 84 -3.80 -12.76 5.72
C GLY A 84 -2.64 -13.04 6.66
N ARG A 85 -1.82 -14.05 6.36
CA ARG A 85 -0.37 -13.91 6.44
C ARG A 85 0.17 -13.08 5.26
N GLY A 86 -0.76 -12.40 4.56
CA GLY A 86 -0.71 -11.06 3.92
C GLY A 86 -1.87 -10.61 3.04
N PRO A 87 -1.76 -9.51 2.24
CA PRO A 87 -0.59 -8.69 1.89
C PRO A 87 -0.58 -7.33 2.66
N PHE A 88 0.51 -6.56 2.52
CA PHE A 88 0.71 -5.11 2.79
C PHE A 88 1.25 -4.54 4.12
N ALA A 89 1.98 -3.45 3.88
CA ALA A 89 2.88 -2.64 4.70
C ALA A 89 2.55 -2.55 6.19
N ASP A 90 3.47 -3.05 7.03
CA ASP A 90 3.56 -2.58 8.42
C ASP A 90 4.41 -1.32 8.41
N ALA A 91 3.82 -0.24 7.90
CA ALA A 91 4.41 1.08 7.91
C ALA A 91 4.75 1.43 9.35
N HIS A 92 6.03 1.37 9.70
CA HIS A 92 6.54 1.81 10.99
C HIS A 92 7.37 3.07 10.76
N HIS A 93 6.82 4.19 11.25
CA HIS A 93 7.34 5.56 11.32
C HIS A 93 7.55 6.35 10.00
N GLY A 94 6.98 7.57 9.95
CA GLY A 94 7.49 8.69 9.14
C GLY A 94 6.58 9.27 8.03
N GLY A 95 5.48 8.61 7.67
CA GLY A 95 4.44 9.14 6.76
C GLY A 95 3.05 8.71 7.26
N PRO A 96 1.94 9.14 6.64
CA PRO A 96 0.61 9.22 7.26
C PRO A 96 0.02 7.94 7.91
N ARG A 97 0.70 6.79 7.88
CA ARG A 97 0.25 5.46 8.37
C ARG A 97 1.33 4.66 9.11
N GLY A 98 2.23 5.33 9.81
CA GLY A 98 3.34 4.71 10.57
C GLY A 98 2.95 3.89 11.81
N ASP A 99 1.76 3.26 11.82
CA ASP A 99 1.07 2.64 12.96
C ASP A 99 0.86 1.12 12.84
N GLY A 100 1.50 0.48 11.86
CA GLY A 100 1.36 -0.95 11.62
C GLY A 100 -0.01 -1.37 11.08
N LEU A 101 -0.68 -0.46 10.37
CA LEU A 101 -1.93 -0.76 9.69
C LEU A 101 -1.70 -1.65 8.48
N ARG A 102 -2.46 -2.74 8.43
CA ARG A 102 -2.58 -3.56 7.22
C ARG A 102 -3.28 -2.75 6.13
N TRP A 103 -2.88 -2.94 4.88
CA TRP A 103 -3.52 -2.35 3.68
C TRP A 103 -3.99 -3.46 2.72
N ASP A 104 -4.92 -3.14 1.84
CA ASP A 104 -5.34 -4.00 0.74
C ASP A 104 -5.01 -3.23 -0.54
N TYR A 105 -3.97 -3.63 -1.24
CA TYR A 105 -3.58 -3.02 -2.51
C TYR A 105 -4.35 -3.60 -3.68
N LYS A 106 -4.59 -2.75 -4.66
CA LYS A 106 -5.19 -3.07 -5.94
C LYS A 106 -4.49 -2.26 -7.01
N THR A 107 -4.15 -2.92 -8.12
CA THR A 107 -3.73 -2.22 -9.33
C THR A 107 -4.94 -2.04 -10.24
N ALA A 108 -5.31 -0.79 -10.50
CA ALA A 108 -6.26 -0.40 -11.52
C ALA A 108 -5.60 -0.53 -12.91
N GLN A 109 -6.13 -1.44 -13.72
CA GLN A 109 -5.59 -1.79 -15.05
C GLN A 109 -5.90 -0.71 -16.10
N ALA A 110 -5.18 -0.65 -17.22
CA ALA A 110 -5.44 0.37 -18.24
C ALA A 110 -6.70 0.12 -19.11
N SER A 111 -7.36 -1.03 -18.98
CA SER A 111 -8.49 -1.42 -19.86
C SER A 111 -9.87 -1.24 -19.22
N GLY A 112 -9.94 -0.79 -17.97
CA GLY A 112 -11.20 -0.69 -17.22
C GLY A 112 -11.60 0.75 -16.91
N SER A 113 -12.91 1.00 -16.81
CA SER A 113 -13.40 2.29 -16.31
C SER A 113 -12.90 2.51 -14.87
N PRO A 114 -12.33 3.70 -14.54
CA PRO A 114 -11.89 4.02 -13.18
C PRO A 114 -12.97 3.78 -12.12
N LYS A 115 -14.24 4.05 -12.47
CA LYS A 115 -15.40 3.77 -11.62
C LYS A 115 -15.47 2.29 -11.23
N SER A 116 -15.42 1.41 -12.23
CA SER A 116 -15.54 -0.04 -12.02
C SER A 116 -14.35 -0.59 -11.24
N GLN A 117 -13.16 -0.05 -11.49
CA GLN A 117 -11.93 -0.47 -10.81
C GLN A 117 -11.91 -0.11 -9.34
N VAL A 118 -12.35 1.09 -8.99
CA VAL A 118 -12.54 1.48 -7.59
C VAL A 118 -13.59 0.60 -6.92
N GLN A 119 -14.74 0.41 -7.55
CA GLN A 119 -15.81 -0.42 -6.99
C GLN A 119 -15.39 -1.88 -6.81
N SER A 120 -14.64 -2.43 -7.78
CA SER A 120 -14.06 -3.77 -7.71
C SER A 120 -12.97 -3.86 -6.64
N GLY A 121 -12.08 -2.85 -6.58
CA GLY A 121 -11.02 -2.77 -5.58
C GLY A 121 -11.56 -2.74 -4.15
N ILE A 122 -12.63 -1.96 -3.93
CA ILE A 122 -13.31 -1.86 -2.63
C ILE A 122 -14.11 -3.14 -2.31
N SER A 123 -14.86 -3.68 -3.26
CA SER A 123 -15.69 -4.87 -3.01
C SER A 123 -14.88 -6.16 -2.83
N SER A 124 -13.71 -6.26 -3.47
CA SER A 124 -12.78 -7.38 -3.37
C SER A 124 -11.71 -7.23 -2.28
N GLY A 125 -11.80 -6.19 -1.44
CA GLY A 125 -10.97 -6.06 -0.25
C GLY A 125 -11.15 -7.30 0.65
N LYS A 126 -10.11 -8.11 0.77
CA LYS A 126 -10.15 -9.34 1.56
C LYS A 126 -9.99 -8.92 3.02
N LYS A 127 -11.12 -8.84 3.75
CA LYS A 127 -11.24 -8.66 5.21
C LYS A 127 -9.96 -9.09 5.96
N PRO A 128 -9.31 -8.22 6.77
CA PRO A 128 -10.01 -7.39 7.76
C PRO A 128 -9.54 -5.93 7.90
N SER A 129 -8.67 -5.42 7.02
CA SER A 129 -7.95 -4.16 7.27
C SER A 129 -8.84 -2.91 7.25
N GLY A 130 -9.80 -2.86 6.32
CA GLY A 130 -10.59 -1.67 6.02
C GLY A 130 -9.77 -0.57 5.31
N ASN A 131 -8.52 -0.83 5.01
CA ASN A 131 -7.55 0.14 4.55
C ASN A 131 -7.16 -0.25 3.13
N ILE A 132 -7.56 0.53 2.14
CA ILE A 132 -7.44 0.15 0.73
C ILE A 132 -6.51 1.13 0.03
N LEU A 133 -5.58 0.59 -0.74
CA LEU A 133 -4.73 1.35 -1.64
C LEU A 133 -5.02 0.93 -3.07
N ILE A 134 -5.35 1.88 -3.94
CA ILE A 134 -5.57 1.63 -5.35
C ILE A 134 -4.55 2.42 -6.15
N ARG A 135 -3.68 1.72 -6.87
CA ARG A 135 -2.71 2.31 -7.79
C ARG A 135 -3.30 2.36 -9.20
N PHE A 136 -3.32 3.53 -9.81
CA PHE A 136 -3.67 3.72 -11.21
C PHE A 136 -2.41 3.79 -12.05
N GLU A 137 -2.29 2.89 -13.03
CA GLU A 137 -1.17 2.89 -13.99
C GLU A 137 -1.30 3.99 -15.04
N GLU A 138 -2.52 4.42 -15.33
CA GLU A 138 -2.80 5.47 -16.30
C GLU A 138 -2.41 6.84 -15.74
N GLN A 139 -1.74 7.64 -16.58
CA GLN A 139 -1.40 9.03 -16.23
C GLN A 139 -2.64 9.94 -16.16
N MET A 140 -3.66 9.64 -16.97
CA MET A 140 -4.89 10.42 -17.04
C MET A 140 -6.06 9.59 -16.54
N VAL A 141 -6.54 9.92 -15.34
CA VAL A 141 -7.70 9.26 -14.75
C VAL A 141 -8.89 10.21 -14.81
N ASN A 142 -10.02 9.74 -15.35
CA ASN A 142 -11.26 10.52 -15.33
C ASN A 142 -11.79 10.65 -13.89
N MET A 143 -11.49 11.78 -13.26
CA MET A 143 -11.80 12.03 -11.85
C MET A 143 -13.31 12.04 -11.55
N ASP A 144 -14.16 12.46 -12.50
CA ASP A 144 -15.61 12.42 -12.32
C ASP A 144 -16.15 10.98 -12.24
N LEU A 145 -15.63 10.09 -13.09
CA LEU A 145 -15.97 8.67 -13.03
C LEU A 145 -15.43 8.03 -11.75
N LEU A 146 -14.18 8.34 -11.40
CA LEU A 146 -13.55 7.85 -10.18
C LEU A 146 -14.36 8.24 -8.94
N ASN A 147 -14.67 9.52 -8.77
CA ASN A 147 -15.39 10.05 -7.62
C ASN A 147 -16.82 9.49 -7.53
N ARG A 148 -17.49 9.28 -8.67
CA ARG A 148 -18.77 8.56 -8.69
C ARG A 148 -18.63 7.11 -8.22
N GLY A 149 -17.54 6.44 -8.58
CA GLY A 149 -17.22 5.09 -8.11
C GLY A 149 -16.98 5.03 -6.60
N VAL A 150 -16.13 5.92 -6.08
CA VAL A 150 -15.85 6.07 -4.65
C VAL A 150 -17.13 6.33 -3.87
N ARG A 151 -17.92 7.34 -4.28
CA ARG A 151 -19.19 7.70 -3.63
C ARG A 151 -20.13 6.50 -3.55
N ALA A 152 -20.30 5.79 -4.67
CA ALA A 152 -21.17 4.62 -4.71
C ALA A 152 -20.69 3.51 -3.76
N ALA A 153 -19.38 3.28 -3.69
CA ALA A 153 -18.79 2.29 -2.79
C ALA A 153 -18.98 2.67 -1.31
N PHE A 154 -18.74 3.93 -0.93
CA PHE A 154 -18.94 4.40 0.44
C PHE A 154 -20.40 4.39 0.86
N LEU A 155 -21.33 4.79 -0.02
CA LEU A 155 -22.77 4.70 0.28
C LEU A 155 -23.23 3.25 0.45
N HIS A 156 -22.69 2.33 -0.34
CA HIS A 156 -22.96 0.89 -0.16
C HIS A 156 -22.44 0.40 1.20
N ASP A 157 -21.23 0.81 1.60
CA ASP A 157 -20.66 0.43 2.88
C ASP A 157 -21.44 1.03 4.08
N GLN A 158 -21.87 2.28 3.98
CA GLN A 158 -22.74 2.89 5.00
C GLN A 158 -24.08 2.16 5.16
N LYS A 159 -24.71 1.71 4.06
CA LYS A 159 -25.94 0.91 4.13
C LYS A 159 -25.71 -0.40 4.85
N ARG A 160 -24.60 -1.08 4.57
CA ARG A 160 -24.19 -2.31 5.26
C ARG A 160 -24.01 -2.07 6.76
N VAL A 161 -23.36 -0.97 7.15
CA VAL A 161 -23.19 -0.61 8.58
C VAL A 161 -24.54 -0.37 9.27
N LYS A 162 -25.45 0.36 8.61
CA LYS A 162 -26.82 0.58 9.13
C LYS A 162 -27.62 -0.71 9.32
N GLN A 163 -27.27 -1.77 8.60
CA GLN A 163 -27.86 -3.11 8.72
C GLN A 163 -27.16 -3.99 9.77
N GLY A 164 -26.28 -3.42 10.61
CA GLY A 164 -25.55 -4.14 11.65
C GLY A 164 -24.24 -4.80 11.17
N GLY A 165 -23.81 -4.51 9.93
CA GLY A 165 -22.51 -4.95 9.42
C GLY A 165 -21.34 -4.10 9.92
N GLN A 166 -20.12 -4.63 9.78
CA GLN A 166 -18.88 -3.86 9.96
C GLN A 166 -18.53 -3.10 8.68
N PRO A 167 -17.92 -1.89 8.78
CA PRO A 167 -17.46 -1.14 7.62
C PRO A 167 -16.36 -1.91 6.88
N LEU A 168 -16.44 -1.93 5.56
CA LEU A 168 -15.43 -2.48 4.66
C LEU A 168 -14.34 -1.46 4.33
N VAL A 169 -14.64 -0.16 4.41
CA VAL A 169 -13.65 0.90 4.15
C VAL A 169 -13.56 1.87 5.32
N ARG A 170 -12.40 1.87 5.96
CA ARG A 170 -11.94 2.86 6.93
C ARG A 170 -11.13 3.94 6.25
N HIS A 171 -10.31 3.57 5.27
CA HIS A 171 -9.44 4.51 4.59
C HIS A 171 -9.15 4.06 3.15
N LEU A 172 -9.24 5.00 2.21
CA LEU A 172 -8.89 4.80 0.81
C LEU A 172 -7.70 5.68 0.42
N VAL A 173 -6.71 5.10 -0.26
CA VAL A 173 -5.65 5.82 -0.99
C VAL A 173 -5.77 5.54 -2.45
N LEU A 174 -5.58 6.60 -3.22
CA LEU A 174 -5.40 6.54 -4.64
C LEU A 174 -3.96 7.00 -4.94
N LEU A 175 -3.20 6.13 -5.60
CA LEU A 175 -1.89 6.46 -6.14
C LEU A 175 -2.02 6.66 -7.64
N PHE A 176 -1.77 7.88 -8.10
CA PHE A 176 -1.79 8.25 -9.51
C PHE A 176 -0.36 8.27 -10.04
N ARG A 177 -0.10 7.56 -11.13
CA ARG A 177 1.21 7.59 -11.77
C ARG A 177 1.48 8.97 -12.38
N THR A 178 2.65 9.52 -12.11
CA THR A 178 3.14 10.80 -12.65
C THR A 178 4.46 10.56 -13.40
N LEU A 179 5.02 11.60 -14.03
CA LEU A 179 6.31 11.52 -14.72
C LEU A 179 7.49 11.21 -13.77
N THR A 180 7.39 11.64 -12.51
CA THR A 180 8.49 11.55 -11.53
C THR A 180 8.22 10.54 -10.41
N GLY A 181 7.14 9.76 -10.49
CA GLY A 181 6.75 8.79 -9.46
C GLY A 181 5.24 8.73 -9.29
N TYR A 182 4.75 8.90 -8.07
CA TYR A 182 3.32 8.85 -7.76
C TYR A 182 2.83 10.11 -7.05
N PHE A 183 1.63 10.52 -7.40
CA PHE A 183 0.84 11.46 -6.63
C PHE A 183 -0.12 10.67 -5.73
N GLU A 184 -0.07 10.92 -4.43
CA GLU A 184 -0.92 10.25 -3.44
C GLU A 184 -2.05 11.18 -3.01
N GLU A 185 -3.27 10.66 -3.04
CA GLU A 185 -4.39 11.31 -2.37
C GLU A 185 -5.15 10.27 -1.53
N SER A 186 -5.53 10.68 -0.32
CA SER A 186 -6.11 9.76 0.66
C SER A 186 -7.33 10.37 1.32
N ARG A 187 -8.37 9.56 1.53
CA ARG A 187 -9.57 9.97 2.25
C ARG A 187 -10.12 8.83 3.12
N THR A 188 -10.67 9.19 4.26
CA THR A 188 -11.68 8.37 4.95
C THR A 188 -13.06 8.59 4.30
N PRO A 189 -14.06 7.72 4.54
CA PRO A 189 -15.42 7.99 4.09
C PRO A 189 -15.97 9.34 4.57
N GLU A 190 -15.67 9.72 5.81
CA GLU A 190 -16.12 10.99 6.39
C GLU A 190 -15.51 12.20 5.67
N GLU A 191 -14.19 12.22 5.50
CA GLU A 191 -13.47 13.27 4.78
C GLU A 191 -13.99 13.42 3.35
N PHE A 192 -14.27 12.32 2.65
CA PHE A 192 -14.79 12.38 1.29
C PHE A 192 -16.17 13.07 1.19
N PHE A 193 -17.03 12.89 2.20
CA PHE A 193 -18.34 13.53 2.21
C PHE A 193 -18.31 14.96 2.77
N ASN A 194 -17.37 15.29 3.65
CA ASN A 194 -17.29 16.58 4.33
C ASN A 194 -16.31 17.56 3.69
N GLU A 195 -15.14 17.10 3.27
CA GLU A 195 -14.00 17.94 2.84
C GLU A 195 -13.85 17.99 1.32
N GLY A 196 -14.36 17.00 0.61
CA GLY A 196 -14.52 17.04 -0.84
C GLY A 196 -13.98 15.83 -1.58
N LEU A 197 -14.12 15.91 -2.90
CA LEU A 197 -13.79 14.85 -3.86
C LEU A 197 -12.27 14.71 -4.05
N PHE A 198 -11.85 13.53 -4.53
CA PHE A 198 -10.49 13.34 -5.02
C PHE A 198 -10.24 14.25 -6.22
N ARG A 199 -9.09 14.91 -6.24
CA ARG A 199 -8.72 15.91 -7.26
C ARG A 199 -7.76 15.35 -8.31
N GLY A 200 -6.95 14.35 -7.93
CA GLY A 200 -5.95 13.79 -8.83
C GLY A 200 -4.78 14.76 -9.08
N PRO A 201 -3.82 14.39 -9.94
CA PRO A 201 -2.56 15.11 -10.11
C PRO A 201 -2.69 16.46 -10.86
N GLU A 202 -3.77 16.68 -11.63
CA GLU A 202 -3.92 17.83 -12.54
C GLU A 202 -4.40 19.14 -11.86
N ARG A 203 -4.56 19.18 -10.52
CA ARG A 203 -5.16 20.33 -9.81
C ARG A 203 -4.38 20.83 -8.57
N ASN A 204 -3.09 20.56 -8.48
CA ASN A 204 -2.23 21.13 -7.42
C ASN A 204 -1.46 22.37 -7.88
N ASP A 205 -2.16 23.25 -8.62
CA ASP A 205 -1.72 24.63 -8.88
C ASP A 205 -2.47 25.58 -7.94
#